data_AF-A0A6J5TSR8-F1
#
_entry.id   AF-A0A6J5TSR8-F1
#
_cell.length_a   1.000
_cell.length_b   1.000
_cell.length_c   1.000
_cell.angle_alpha   90.00
_cell.angle_beta   90.00
_cell.angle_gamma   90.00
#
_symmetry.space_group_name_H-M   'P 1'
#
loop_
_entity.id
_entity.type
_entity.pdbx_description
1 polymer ?
#
loop_
_entity_poly.entity_id
_entity_poly.type
_entity_poly.pdbx_seq_one_letter_code
_entity_poly.pdbx_strand_id
1 'polypeptide(L)'
;MDKAVEDGVHILSVSIGRSQYEDLYTDFIAIGAFSAMAKGVFVSCSAGSRGPESDSTSNNAPWITTVGAGTLDRDFPAYVSLGNGKKYRGASIYSGTPLSSGLHPLVYARNASNSTSDQCAPDSLIPEKVVGKIVVCDQGGTNRLDKSMVVKKAGGMGMILADTEGYDEEQLVVDSYVLPVVVVGQKAGDAIKRYIASHDNPKATFSAGKTELGVEPSPVVAAFSCLGYSSNIQGLSSYTDTFSEDLG
;
A
#
# COMPACT_ATOMS: atom_id res chain seq x y z
N MET A 1 0.29 -28.21 1.78
CA MET A 1 0.06 -28.28 3.23
C MET A 1 0.28 -29.69 3.73
N ASP A 2 -0.33 -30.70 3.12
CA ASP A 2 -0.16 -32.13 3.50
C ASP A 2 1.30 -32.54 3.68
N LYS A 3 2.17 -32.18 2.72
CA LYS A 3 3.59 -32.49 2.82
C LYS A 3 4.25 -31.87 4.06
N ALA A 4 3.92 -30.62 4.40
CA ALA A 4 4.44 -29.98 5.60
C ALA A 4 3.95 -30.67 6.88
N VAL A 5 2.72 -31.17 6.87
CA VAL A 5 2.19 -31.97 7.99
C VAL A 5 2.92 -33.31 8.11
N GLU A 6 3.20 -33.99 7.00
CA GLU A 6 4.03 -35.22 6.99
C GLU A 6 5.44 -34.96 7.50
N ASP A 7 6.00 -33.78 7.19
CA ASP A 7 7.31 -33.35 7.67
C ASP A 7 7.30 -32.95 9.16
N GLY A 8 6.15 -33.03 9.84
CA GLY A 8 6.03 -32.88 11.29
C GLY A 8 6.01 -31.43 11.78
N VAL A 9 5.54 -30.48 10.98
CA VAL A 9 5.40 -29.08 11.42
C VAL A 9 4.28 -28.93 12.45
N HIS A 10 4.44 -27.96 13.36
CA HIS A 10 3.42 -27.64 14.37
C HIS A 10 2.54 -26.44 13.99
N ILE A 11 3.06 -25.55 13.12
CA ILE A 11 2.41 -24.32 12.69
C ILE A 11 2.60 -24.15 11.18
N LEU A 12 1.54 -23.73 10.49
CA LEU A 12 1.56 -23.24 9.11
C LEU A 12 1.26 -21.74 9.09
N SER A 13 2.18 -20.96 8.53
CA SER A 13 1.99 -19.54 8.26
C SER A 13 1.79 -19.35 6.76
N VAL A 14 0.60 -18.90 6.37
CA VAL A 14 0.13 -18.90 4.98
C VAL A 14 -0.29 -17.49 4.58
N SER A 15 0.61 -16.75 3.94
CA SER A 15 0.37 -15.38 3.47
C SER A 15 -0.11 -15.35 2.02
N ILE A 16 -1.10 -16.19 1.71
CA ILE A 16 -1.78 -16.24 0.42
C ILE A 16 -3.29 -16.35 0.66
N GLY A 17 -4.07 -15.87 -0.30
CA GLY A 17 -5.52 -15.91 -0.24
C GLY A 17 -6.10 -15.67 -1.62
N ARG A 18 -7.34 -16.12 -1.84
CA ARG A 18 -8.02 -15.95 -3.12
C ARG A 18 -8.76 -14.63 -3.19
N SER A 19 -8.97 -14.15 -4.41
CA SER A 19 -9.56 -12.82 -4.62
C SER A 19 -11.06 -12.74 -4.55
N GLN A 20 -11.70 -13.89 -4.62
CA GLN A 20 -13.13 -14.05 -4.71
C GLN A 20 -13.53 -15.11 -3.70
N TYR A 21 -14.72 -14.91 -3.13
CA TYR A 21 -15.31 -15.86 -2.21
C TYR A 21 -15.46 -17.23 -2.90
N GLU A 22 -15.02 -18.28 -2.23
CA GLU A 22 -15.22 -19.66 -2.68
C GLU A 22 -15.89 -20.47 -1.57
N ASP A 23 -16.68 -21.46 -1.98
CA ASP A 23 -17.21 -22.44 -1.04
C ASP A 23 -16.03 -23.20 -0.40
N LEU A 24 -16.15 -23.50 0.90
CA LEU A 24 -15.16 -24.23 1.69
C LEU A 24 -14.77 -25.58 1.05
N TYR A 25 -15.69 -26.21 0.32
CA TYR A 25 -15.44 -27.48 -0.38
C TYR A 25 -14.65 -27.33 -1.68
N THR A 26 -14.46 -26.11 -2.17
CA THR A 26 -13.69 -25.79 -3.38
C THR A 26 -12.43 -24.97 -3.11
N ASP A 27 -12.37 -24.30 -1.95
CA ASP A 27 -11.20 -23.56 -1.53
C ASP A 27 -10.09 -24.53 -1.07
N PHE A 28 -9.05 -24.65 -1.90
CA PHE A 28 -7.91 -25.52 -1.60
C PHE A 28 -7.12 -25.11 -0.34
N ILE A 29 -7.16 -23.83 0.05
CA ILE A 29 -6.56 -23.37 1.31
C ILE A 29 -7.40 -23.89 2.47
N ALA A 30 -8.73 -23.76 2.39
CA ALA A 30 -9.65 -24.28 3.40
C ALA A 30 -9.50 -25.80 3.56
N ILE A 31 -9.51 -26.56 2.47
CA ILE A 31 -9.37 -28.03 2.49
C ILE A 31 -8.02 -28.44 3.09
N GLY A 32 -6.92 -27.84 2.62
CA GLY A 32 -5.59 -28.14 3.13
C GLY A 32 -5.42 -27.77 4.61
N ALA A 33 -5.99 -26.63 5.02
CA ALA A 33 -5.97 -26.19 6.41
C ALA A 33 -6.78 -27.11 7.32
N PHE A 34 -7.92 -27.65 6.83
CA PHE A 34 -8.72 -28.61 7.58
C PHE A 34 -7.92 -29.88 7.87
N SER A 35 -7.27 -30.44 6.85
CA SER A 35 -6.41 -31.62 6.98
C SER A 35 -5.23 -31.40 7.95
N ALA A 36 -4.66 -30.19 7.96
CA ALA A 36 -3.59 -29.82 8.89
C ALA A 36 -4.11 -29.69 10.33
N MET A 37 -5.20 -28.96 10.53
CA MET A 37 -5.84 -28.79 11.85
C MET A 37 -6.28 -30.14 12.44
N ALA A 38 -6.86 -31.03 11.63
CA ALA A 38 -7.27 -32.37 12.06
C ALA A 38 -6.10 -33.23 12.54
N LYS A 39 -4.87 -32.90 12.15
CA LYS A 39 -3.62 -33.55 12.59
C LYS A 39 -2.90 -32.76 13.69
N GLY A 40 -3.57 -31.76 14.29
CA GLY A 40 -3.04 -30.94 15.38
C GLY A 40 -2.10 -29.81 14.96
N VAL A 41 -2.05 -29.47 13.67
CA VAL A 41 -1.22 -28.37 13.15
C VAL A 41 -2.01 -27.08 13.14
N PHE A 42 -1.52 -26.04 13.81
CA PHE A 42 -2.14 -24.71 13.81
C PHE A 42 -1.95 -24.00 12.48
N VAL A 43 -2.99 -23.35 11.95
CA VAL A 43 -2.94 -22.67 10.64
C VAL A 43 -3.30 -21.20 10.80
N SER A 44 -2.36 -20.33 10.44
CA SER A 44 -2.52 -18.88 10.41
C SER A 44 -2.51 -18.39 8.97
N CYS A 45 -3.55 -17.66 8.55
CA CYS A 45 -3.65 -17.08 7.22
C CYS A 45 -3.87 -15.57 7.28
N SER A 46 -3.45 -14.85 6.23
CA SER A 46 -3.76 -13.42 6.09
C SER A 46 -5.23 -13.19 5.67
N ALA A 47 -5.86 -12.15 6.21
CA ALA A 47 -7.20 -11.68 5.81
C ALA A 47 -7.25 -11.15 4.36
N GLY A 48 -6.13 -10.66 3.85
CA GLY A 48 -6.01 -10.04 2.53
C GLY A 48 -5.75 -8.53 2.60
N SER A 49 -5.45 -7.94 1.45
CA SER A 49 -5.01 -6.53 1.31
C SER A 49 -5.86 -5.72 0.32
N ARG A 50 -7.16 -5.98 0.29
CA ARG A 50 -8.14 -5.34 -0.63
C ARG A 50 -9.28 -4.63 0.09
N GLY A 51 -9.10 -4.32 1.38
CA GLY A 51 -9.96 -3.36 2.07
C GLY A 51 -9.89 -1.97 1.42
N PRO A 52 -10.76 -1.05 1.85
CA PRO A 52 -11.65 -1.15 3.01
C PRO A 52 -13.07 -1.65 2.68
N GLU A 53 -13.30 -2.17 1.47
CA GLU A 53 -14.63 -2.66 1.08
C GLU A 53 -15.10 -3.78 2.02
N SER A 54 -16.39 -3.74 2.41
CA SER A 54 -17.02 -4.81 3.18
C SER A 54 -16.99 -6.12 2.39
N ASP A 55 -16.94 -7.26 3.10
CA ASP A 55 -16.91 -8.60 2.51
C ASP A 55 -15.70 -8.84 1.57
N SER A 56 -14.55 -8.24 1.91
CA SER A 56 -13.31 -8.38 1.14
C SER A 56 -12.37 -9.47 1.68
N THR A 57 -12.72 -10.12 2.80
CA THR A 57 -11.84 -11.04 3.53
C THR A 57 -11.69 -12.39 2.83
N SER A 58 -10.47 -12.90 2.78
CA SER A 58 -10.12 -14.25 2.33
C SER A 58 -9.86 -15.19 3.51
N ASN A 59 -9.80 -16.51 3.24
CA ASN A 59 -9.42 -17.52 4.23
C ASN A 59 -10.39 -17.62 5.42
N ASN A 60 -11.69 -17.49 5.17
CA ASN A 60 -12.73 -17.41 6.22
C ASN A 60 -13.11 -18.75 6.86
N ALA A 61 -12.36 -19.83 6.61
CA ALA A 61 -12.71 -21.15 7.12
C ALA A 61 -12.59 -21.17 8.67
N PRO A 62 -13.56 -21.74 9.42
CA PRO A 62 -13.55 -21.69 10.89
C PRO A 62 -12.33 -22.30 11.59
N TRP A 63 -11.60 -23.16 10.87
CA TRP A 63 -10.38 -23.83 11.37
C TRP A 63 -9.09 -23.08 11.00
N ILE A 64 -9.19 -21.91 10.39
CA ILE A 64 -8.09 -21.01 10.08
C ILE A 64 -8.13 -19.82 11.04
N THR A 65 -6.98 -19.47 11.62
CA THR A 65 -6.83 -18.18 12.27
C THR A 65 -6.52 -17.12 11.22
N THR A 66 -7.49 -16.26 10.94
CA THR A 66 -7.39 -15.23 9.90
C THR A 66 -6.97 -13.90 10.51
N VAL A 67 -5.85 -13.36 10.02
CA VAL A 67 -5.14 -12.25 10.66
C VAL A 67 -5.23 -11.00 9.78
N GLY A 68 -5.81 -9.93 10.33
CA GLY A 68 -5.82 -8.59 9.73
C GLY A 68 -4.50 -7.84 9.92
N ALA A 69 -4.31 -6.76 9.17
CA ALA A 69 -3.12 -5.91 9.29
C ALA A 69 -3.40 -4.68 10.15
N GLY A 70 -2.49 -4.38 11.08
CA GLY A 70 -2.50 -3.17 11.90
C GLY A 70 -1.22 -2.36 11.74
N THR A 71 -1.29 -1.07 12.01
CA THR A 71 -0.13 -0.17 12.03
C THR A 71 0.74 -0.41 13.25
N LEU A 72 1.99 0.04 13.17
CA LEU A 72 2.90 0.17 14.32
C LEU A 72 2.94 1.62 14.77
N ASP A 73 3.52 1.89 15.93
CA ASP A 73 3.78 3.23 16.47
C ASP A 73 5.01 3.90 15.80
N ARG A 74 5.39 3.41 14.61
CA ARG A 74 6.60 3.81 13.88
C ARG A 74 6.23 4.37 12.50
N ASP A 75 6.76 5.55 12.19
CA ASP A 75 6.59 6.20 10.89
C ASP A 75 7.94 6.56 10.22
N PHE A 76 7.92 6.66 8.89
CA PHE A 76 9.07 6.99 8.05
C PHE A 76 8.82 8.29 7.27
N PRO A 77 8.85 9.45 7.96
CA PRO A 77 8.56 10.72 7.34
C PRO A 77 9.55 11.03 6.23
N ALA A 78 9.03 11.55 5.12
CA ALA A 78 9.79 12.18 4.07
C ALA A 78 9.07 13.46 3.65
N TYR A 79 9.78 14.37 2.97
CA TYR A 79 9.22 15.65 2.61
C TYR A 79 9.49 16.01 1.17
N VAL A 80 8.47 16.56 0.53
CA VAL A 80 8.56 17.21 -0.78
C VAL A 80 8.66 18.71 -0.55
N SER A 81 9.80 19.29 -0.93
CA SER A 81 10.01 20.74 -0.91
C SER A 81 9.91 21.28 -2.34
N LEU A 82 8.98 22.21 -2.57
CA LEU A 82 8.73 22.81 -3.87
C LEU A 82 9.58 24.08 -4.09
N GLY A 83 9.78 24.46 -5.35
CA GLY A 83 10.49 25.69 -5.73
C GLY A 83 9.82 26.99 -5.27
N ASN A 84 8.54 26.95 -4.89
CA ASN A 84 7.83 28.09 -4.29
C ASN A 84 7.97 28.15 -2.75
N GLY A 85 8.85 27.34 -2.16
CA GLY A 85 9.10 27.31 -0.72
C GLY A 85 8.09 26.49 0.10
N LYS A 86 7.00 25.99 -0.50
CA LYS A 86 6.07 25.09 0.21
C LYS A 86 6.70 23.73 0.44
N LYS A 87 6.44 23.16 1.62
CA LYS A 87 6.92 21.85 2.04
C LYS A 87 5.73 20.98 2.44
N TYR A 88 5.68 19.75 1.93
CA TYR A 88 4.65 18.77 2.26
C TYR A 88 5.27 17.57 2.94
N ARG A 89 4.66 17.13 4.04
CA ARG A 89 4.98 15.85 4.68
C ARG A 89 4.39 14.72 3.85
N GLY A 90 5.15 13.64 3.73
CA GLY A 90 4.77 12.38 3.14
C GLY A 90 5.54 11.25 3.83
N ALA A 91 5.58 10.09 3.20
CA ALA A 91 6.29 8.93 3.71
C ALA A 91 7.22 8.32 2.65
N SER A 92 8.36 7.77 3.09
CA SER A 92 9.28 7.02 2.24
C SER A 92 10.16 6.09 3.06
N ILE A 93 10.32 4.86 2.58
CA ILE A 93 11.30 3.90 3.10
C ILE A 93 12.47 3.68 2.14
N TYR A 94 12.63 4.55 1.13
CA TYR A 94 13.71 4.44 0.15
C TYR A 94 15.07 4.68 0.81
N SER A 95 15.95 3.66 0.75
CA SER A 95 17.29 3.66 1.35
C SER A 95 18.43 3.65 0.32
N GLY A 96 18.11 3.80 -0.96
CA GLY A 96 19.10 3.82 -2.04
C GLY A 96 19.74 5.21 -2.25
N THR A 97 20.25 5.45 -3.45
CA THR A 97 20.89 6.73 -3.81
C THR A 97 19.88 7.88 -3.78
N PRO A 98 20.04 8.89 -2.91
CA PRO A 98 19.11 10.01 -2.85
C PRO A 98 19.15 10.84 -4.14
N LEU A 99 18.14 11.69 -4.32
CA LEU A 99 18.22 12.74 -5.35
C LEU A 99 19.48 13.57 -5.14
N SER A 100 20.10 14.01 -6.24
CA SER A 100 21.21 14.96 -6.17
C SER A 100 20.76 16.26 -5.51
N SER A 101 21.71 17.00 -4.95
CA SER A 101 21.42 18.24 -4.24
C SER A 101 20.72 19.27 -5.14
N GLY A 102 19.76 20.01 -4.58
CA GLY A 102 19.06 21.09 -5.26
C GLY A 102 17.65 20.73 -5.74
N LEU A 103 17.04 21.68 -6.44
CA LEU A 103 15.69 21.58 -6.99
C LEU A 103 15.72 21.01 -8.41
N HIS A 104 14.95 19.96 -8.64
CA HIS A 104 14.84 19.27 -9.92
C HIS A 104 13.52 19.59 -10.62
N PRO A 105 13.47 19.61 -11.96
CA PRO A 105 12.22 19.81 -12.68
C PRO A 105 11.16 18.78 -12.27
N LEU A 106 9.93 19.26 -12.13
CA LEU A 106 8.77 18.48 -11.71
C LEU A 106 7.79 18.37 -12.88
N VAL A 107 7.18 17.21 -13.07
CA VAL A 107 6.17 17.02 -14.11
C VAL A 107 5.04 16.14 -13.60
N TYR A 108 3.80 16.47 -13.97
CA TYR A 108 2.65 15.60 -13.73
C TYR A 108 2.54 14.56 -14.84
N ALA A 109 2.36 13.28 -14.48
CA ALA A 109 2.31 12.18 -15.42
C ALA A 109 1.31 12.40 -16.56
N ARG A 110 0.15 13.01 -16.27
CA ARG A 110 -0.87 13.35 -17.29
C ARG A 110 -0.36 14.30 -18.37
N ASN A 111 0.58 15.19 -18.03
CA ASN A 111 1.16 16.15 -18.99
C ASN A 111 2.33 15.53 -19.78
N ALA A 112 2.82 14.38 -19.30
CA ALA A 112 3.96 13.65 -19.84
C ALA A 112 3.58 12.26 -20.38
N SER A 113 2.30 11.98 -20.61
CA SER A 113 1.83 10.69 -21.12
C SER A 113 1.21 10.80 -22.51
N ASN A 114 1.24 9.70 -23.26
CA ASN A 114 0.54 9.52 -24.54
C ASN A 114 -0.96 9.20 -24.39
N SER A 115 -1.39 8.96 -23.15
CA SER A 115 -2.78 8.74 -22.78
C SER A 115 -3.20 9.76 -21.73
N THR A 116 -4.48 9.79 -21.39
CA THR A 116 -4.98 10.58 -20.25
C THR A 116 -4.59 10.00 -18.89
N SER A 117 -3.72 8.97 -18.85
CA SER A 117 -3.26 8.33 -17.62
C SER A 117 -2.36 9.26 -16.81
N ASP A 118 -2.75 9.49 -15.56
CA ASP A 118 -1.96 10.11 -14.50
C ASP A 118 -1.29 9.08 -13.58
N GLN A 119 -1.54 7.80 -13.82
CA GLN A 119 -1.16 6.71 -12.93
C GLN A 119 0.23 6.13 -13.22
N CYS A 120 0.98 6.66 -14.20
CA CYS A 120 2.26 6.08 -14.63
C CYS A 120 2.13 4.60 -14.99
N ALA A 121 1.09 4.28 -15.76
CA ALA A 121 0.82 2.93 -16.23
C ALA A 121 1.92 2.45 -17.19
N PRO A 122 2.09 1.13 -17.39
CA PRO A 122 3.05 0.59 -18.33
C PRO A 122 2.98 1.25 -19.70
N ASP A 123 4.13 1.67 -20.20
CA ASP A 123 4.33 2.33 -21.49
C ASP A 123 3.49 3.62 -21.72
N SER A 124 3.00 4.26 -20.64
CA SER A 124 2.20 5.50 -20.75
C SER A 124 3.04 6.76 -20.89
N LEU A 125 4.21 6.80 -20.25
CA LEU A 125 5.08 7.98 -20.16
C LEU A 125 5.89 8.21 -21.44
N ILE A 126 5.99 9.47 -21.85
CA ILE A 126 6.80 9.96 -22.97
C ILE A 126 8.21 10.28 -22.43
N PRO A 127 9.26 9.52 -22.79
CA PRO A 127 10.60 9.68 -22.23
C PRO A 127 11.15 11.12 -22.35
N GLU A 128 10.94 11.77 -23.50
CA GLU A 128 11.43 13.13 -23.78
C GLU A 128 10.86 14.17 -22.81
N LYS A 129 9.69 13.88 -22.21
CA LYS A 129 9.05 14.76 -21.22
C LYS A 129 9.45 14.44 -19.78
N VAL A 130 10.05 13.27 -19.52
CA VAL A 130 10.28 12.70 -18.17
C VAL A 130 11.77 12.62 -17.79
N VAL A 131 12.67 12.42 -18.76
CA VAL A 131 14.11 12.26 -18.51
C VAL A 131 14.65 13.36 -17.59
N GLY A 132 15.28 12.96 -16.48
CA GLY A 132 15.91 13.88 -15.52
C GLY A 132 14.92 14.70 -14.68
N LYS A 133 13.65 14.28 -14.59
CA LYS A 133 12.61 14.96 -13.80
C LYS A 133 12.07 14.10 -12.67
N ILE A 134 11.48 14.76 -11.69
CA ILE A 134 10.60 14.14 -10.71
C ILE A 134 9.21 14.03 -11.33
N VAL A 135 8.59 12.85 -11.28
CA VAL A 135 7.26 12.60 -11.85
C VAL A 135 6.22 12.48 -10.75
N VAL A 136 5.13 13.25 -10.83
CA VAL A 136 3.95 13.05 -9.97
C VAL A 136 3.03 12.04 -10.65
N CYS A 137 2.78 10.92 -9.99
CA CYS A 137 1.85 9.87 -10.41
C CYS A 137 0.70 9.78 -9.40
N ASP A 138 -0.53 9.66 -9.87
CA ASP A 138 -1.68 9.39 -9.01
C ASP A 138 -1.75 7.89 -8.64
N GLN A 139 -2.26 7.61 -7.45
CA GLN A 139 -2.51 6.26 -6.98
C GLN A 139 -3.62 5.55 -7.78
N GLY A 140 -3.61 4.21 -7.77
CA GLY A 140 -4.65 3.38 -8.37
C GLY A 140 -4.26 2.73 -9.70
N GLY A 141 -5.08 1.74 -10.11
CA GLY A 141 -4.97 0.98 -11.37
C GLY A 141 -3.74 0.07 -11.47
N THR A 142 -2.54 0.67 -11.43
CA THR A 142 -1.23 0.01 -11.51
C THR A 142 -0.62 -0.16 -10.12
N ASN A 143 0.13 -1.24 -9.88
CA ASN A 143 0.84 -1.46 -8.62
C ASN A 143 1.85 -0.32 -8.34
N ARG A 144 1.94 0.14 -7.09
CA ARG A 144 2.86 1.19 -6.63
C ARG A 144 4.31 0.95 -7.06
N LEU A 145 4.80 -0.28 -6.93
CA LEU A 145 6.17 -0.63 -7.34
C LEU A 145 6.35 -0.53 -8.85
N ASP A 146 5.38 -1.02 -9.63
CA ASP A 146 5.41 -0.96 -11.09
C ASP A 146 5.46 0.48 -11.60
N LYS A 147 4.70 1.40 -10.98
CA LYS A 147 4.78 2.84 -11.29
C LYS A 147 6.20 3.37 -11.18
N SER A 148 6.93 2.99 -10.11
CA SER A 148 8.33 3.42 -9.93
C SER A 148 9.26 2.84 -11.00
N MET A 149 9.01 1.61 -11.47
CA MET A 149 9.76 0.99 -12.57
C MET A 149 9.48 1.69 -13.90
N VAL A 150 8.23 2.06 -14.16
CA VAL A 150 7.82 2.82 -15.35
C VAL A 150 8.51 4.19 -15.38
N VAL A 151 8.48 4.93 -14.28
CA VAL A 151 9.17 6.23 -14.16
C VAL A 151 10.67 6.06 -14.40
N LYS A 152 11.30 5.05 -13.79
CA LYS A 152 12.73 4.75 -13.98
C LYS A 152 13.06 4.44 -15.44
N LYS A 153 12.25 3.58 -16.08
CA LYS A 153 12.41 3.18 -17.49
C LYS A 153 12.30 4.38 -18.43
N ALA A 154 11.42 5.34 -18.13
CA ALA A 154 11.27 6.59 -18.86
C ALA A 154 12.37 7.63 -18.57
N GLY A 155 13.36 7.30 -17.74
CA GLY A 155 14.48 8.17 -17.38
C GLY A 155 14.18 9.18 -16.26
N GLY A 156 13.05 9.05 -15.56
CA GLY A 156 12.72 9.87 -14.41
C GLY A 156 13.68 9.60 -13.25
N MET A 157 14.03 10.65 -12.51
CA MET A 157 15.00 10.56 -11.41
C MET A 157 14.35 10.41 -10.04
N GLY A 158 13.05 10.66 -9.93
CA GLY A 158 12.28 10.59 -8.70
C GLY A 158 10.78 10.47 -9.00
N MET A 159 10.00 10.02 -8.03
CA MET A 159 8.54 9.96 -8.15
C MET A 159 7.86 10.52 -6.90
N ILE A 160 6.78 11.27 -7.08
CA ILE A 160 5.82 11.57 -6.02
C ILE A 160 4.60 10.72 -6.31
N LEU A 161 4.22 9.86 -5.39
CA LEU A 161 2.98 9.08 -5.49
C LEU A 161 1.91 9.80 -4.68
N ALA A 162 0.91 10.36 -5.37
CA ALA A 162 -0.18 11.09 -4.74
C ALA A 162 -1.38 10.17 -4.56
N ASP A 163 -1.81 9.97 -3.31
CA ASP A 163 -3.08 9.30 -3.05
C ASP A 163 -4.26 10.11 -3.59
N THR A 164 -5.32 9.43 -4.00
CA THR A 164 -6.52 10.03 -4.60
C THR A 164 -7.74 9.88 -3.67
N GLU A 165 -8.91 10.28 -4.13
CA GLU A 165 -10.16 10.05 -3.39
C GLU A 165 -10.35 8.55 -3.07
N GLY A 166 -10.80 8.25 -1.85
CA GLY A 166 -10.99 6.89 -1.35
C GLY A 166 -9.79 6.29 -0.60
N TYR A 167 -8.63 6.96 -0.60
CA TYR A 167 -7.49 6.59 0.24
C TYR A 167 -7.53 7.35 1.58
N ASP A 168 -7.08 6.70 2.64
CA ASP A 168 -6.98 7.29 3.97
C ASP A 168 -5.79 8.26 4.02
N GLU A 169 -6.06 9.56 4.23
CA GLU A 169 -5.03 10.60 4.29
C GLU A 169 -4.05 10.43 5.46
N GLU A 170 -4.45 9.71 6.52
CA GLU A 170 -3.67 9.48 7.72
C GLU A 170 -2.81 8.20 7.61
N GLN A 171 -3.11 7.32 6.65
CA GLN A 171 -2.42 6.04 6.46
C GLN A 171 -1.71 5.94 5.10
N LEU A 172 -0.58 6.61 4.98
CA LEU A 172 0.26 6.53 3.77
C LEU A 172 0.94 5.17 3.67
N VAL A 173 0.54 4.38 2.67
CA VAL A 173 1.14 3.06 2.39
C VAL A 173 2.34 3.24 1.48
N VAL A 174 3.51 2.81 1.96
CA VAL A 174 4.79 2.90 1.25
C VAL A 174 5.35 1.53 0.92
N ASP A 175 5.94 1.41 -0.28
CA ASP A 175 6.62 0.19 -0.74
C ASP A 175 8.13 0.42 -0.91
N SER A 176 8.85 -0.67 -1.18
CA SER A 176 10.26 -0.59 -1.59
C SER A 176 10.35 -0.25 -3.09
N TYR A 177 10.73 0.98 -3.40
CA TYR A 177 10.78 1.50 -4.78
C TYR A 177 12.17 1.41 -5.41
N VAL A 178 12.23 1.38 -6.76
CA VAL A 178 13.50 1.27 -7.52
C VAL A 178 14.23 2.60 -7.77
N LEU A 179 13.63 3.71 -7.36
CA LEU A 179 14.16 5.08 -7.39
C LEU A 179 13.62 5.87 -6.18
N PRO A 180 14.11 7.08 -5.88
CA PRO A 180 13.58 7.89 -4.79
C PRO A 180 12.08 8.20 -4.98
N VAL A 181 11.25 7.81 -4.00
CA VAL A 181 9.80 8.08 -4.00
C VAL A 181 9.38 8.72 -2.69
N VAL A 182 8.48 9.70 -2.76
CA VAL A 182 7.72 10.17 -1.59
C VAL A 182 6.24 9.97 -1.86
N VAL A 183 5.57 9.21 -1.00
CA VAL A 183 4.11 9.07 -1.01
C VAL A 183 3.51 10.23 -0.24
N VAL A 184 2.48 10.87 -0.79
CA VAL A 184 1.79 12.00 -0.16
C VAL A 184 0.28 11.79 -0.19
N GLY A 185 -0.41 12.25 0.86
CA GLY A 185 -1.86 12.21 0.92
C GLY A 185 -2.54 13.11 -0.11
N GLN A 186 -3.84 12.93 -0.31
CA GLN A 186 -4.63 13.60 -1.35
C GLN A 186 -4.50 15.12 -1.33
N LYS A 187 -4.73 15.78 -0.18
CA LYS A 187 -4.58 17.24 -0.04
C LYS A 187 -3.21 17.76 -0.50
N ALA A 188 -2.13 17.08 -0.13
CA ALA A 188 -0.78 17.44 -0.51
C ALA A 188 -0.53 17.18 -2.00
N GLY A 189 -0.95 16.02 -2.51
CA GLY A 189 -0.90 15.68 -3.93
C GLY A 189 -1.60 16.71 -4.81
N ASP A 190 -2.82 17.11 -4.45
CA ASP A 190 -3.57 18.14 -5.16
C ASP A 190 -2.90 19.50 -5.11
N ALA A 191 -2.32 19.89 -3.97
CA ALA A 191 -1.60 21.14 -3.85
C ALA A 191 -0.33 21.16 -4.73
N ILE A 192 0.38 20.03 -4.85
CA ILE A 192 1.51 19.85 -5.75
C ILE A 192 1.06 19.90 -7.22
N LYS A 193 -0.05 19.24 -7.57
CA LYS A 193 -0.62 19.28 -8.93
C LYS A 193 -1.03 20.70 -9.33
N ARG A 194 -1.66 21.48 -8.43
CA ARG A 194 -1.97 22.92 -8.65
C ARG A 194 -0.71 23.76 -8.82
N TYR A 195 0.36 23.47 -8.07
CA TYR A 195 1.64 24.14 -8.24
C TYR A 195 2.22 23.90 -9.65
N ILE A 196 2.22 22.65 -10.12
CA ILE A 196 2.68 22.29 -11.47
C ILE A 196 1.89 23.05 -12.55
N ALA A 197 0.57 23.17 -12.39
CA ALA A 197 -0.29 23.83 -13.36
C ALA A 197 -0.14 25.37 -13.40
N SER A 198 0.42 25.98 -12.34
CA SER A 198 0.49 27.45 -12.18
C SER A 198 1.89 28.03 -12.38
N HIS A 199 2.88 27.21 -12.72
CA HIS A 199 4.27 27.63 -12.87
C HIS A 199 4.87 27.07 -14.16
N ASP A 200 5.64 27.87 -14.89
CA ASP A 200 6.23 27.45 -16.16
C ASP A 200 7.40 26.46 -15.99
N ASN A 201 8.09 26.53 -14.85
CA ASN A 201 9.22 25.66 -14.52
C ASN A 201 9.09 25.15 -13.08
N PRO A 202 8.09 24.29 -12.80
CA PRO A 202 7.87 23.77 -11.46
C PRO A 202 9.04 22.86 -11.09
N LYS A 203 9.52 22.99 -9.86
CA LYS A 203 10.63 22.18 -9.34
C LYS A 203 10.34 21.65 -7.95
N ALA A 204 10.96 20.54 -7.61
CA ALA A 204 10.89 19.95 -6.27
C ALA A 204 12.20 19.26 -5.89
N THR A 205 12.32 18.94 -4.62
CA THR A 205 13.36 18.06 -4.09
C THR A 205 12.80 17.24 -2.94
N PHE A 206 13.48 16.15 -2.60
CA PHE A 206 13.10 15.29 -1.48
C PHE A 206 14.06 15.44 -0.32
N SER A 207 13.54 15.29 0.89
CA SER A 207 14.37 15.13 2.08
C SER A 207 13.79 14.02 2.94
N ALA A 208 14.65 13.12 3.43
CA ALA A 208 14.25 12.11 4.40
C ALA A 208 14.13 12.77 5.78
N GLY A 209 13.08 12.40 6.52
CA GLY A 209 13.00 12.63 7.95
C GLY A 209 13.74 11.55 8.73
N LYS A 210 13.77 11.69 10.05
CA LYS A 210 14.22 10.61 10.94
C LYS A 210 13.04 9.67 11.17
N THR A 211 13.30 8.37 11.36
CA THR A 211 12.28 7.44 11.83
C THR A 211 11.66 7.97 13.12
N GLU A 212 10.34 8.08 13.15
CA GLU A 212 9.57 8.51 14.32
C GLU A 212 9.03 7.27 15.02
N LEU A 213 9.04 7.28 16.36
CA LEU A 213 8.55 6.21 17.24
C LEU A 213 7.55 6.81 18.24
N GLY A 214 6.64 6.00 18.77
CA GLY A 214 5.57 6.47 19.66
C GLY A 214 4.52 7.31 18.93
N VAL A 215 4.26 7.00 17.65
CA VAL A 215 3.20 7.65 16.87
C VAL A 215 1.85 7.14 17.36
N GLU A 216 0.95 8.06 17.71
CA GLU A 216 -0.42 7.77 18.16
C GLU A 216 -1.44 8.34 17.17
N PRO A 217 -2.60 7.65 16.97
CA PRO A 217 -2.99 6.38 17.59
C PRO A 217 -2.23 5.16 17.01
N SER A 218 -1.98 4.15 17.84
CA SER A 218 -1.40 2.86 17.41
C SER A 218 -1.78 1.71 18.38
N PRO A 219 -2.13 0.51 17.86
CA PRO A 219 -2.30 0.18 16.45
C PRO A 219 -3.63 0.72 15.90
N VAL A 220 -3.65 1.02 14.60
CA VAL A 220 -4.86 1.28 13.81
C VAL A 220 -4.98 0.18 12.75
N VAL A 221 -6.19 -0.22 12.40
CA VAL A 221 -6.40 -1.16 11.28
C VAL A 221 -5.86 -0.54 9.99
N ALA A 222 -4.96 -1.25 9.32
CA ALA A 222 -4.36 -0.76 8.09
C ALA A 222 -5.45 -0.55 7.03
N ALA A 223 -5.43 0.57 6.31
CA ALA A 223 -6.46 0.93 5.34
C ALA A 223 -6.71 -0.12 4.24
N PHE A 224 -5.69 -0.92 3.90
CA PHE A 224 -5.79 -2.01 2.94
C PHE A 224 -6.25 -3.33 3.53
N SER A 225 -6.28 -3.48 4.86
CA SER A 225 -6.67 -4.74 5.51
C SER A 225 -8.10 -5.09 5.12
N CYS A 226 -8.33 -6.30 4.62
CA CYS A 226 -9.68 -6.73 4.30
C CYS A 226 -10.57 -6.72 5.55
N LEU A 227 -11.84 -6.35 5.34
CA LEU A 227 -12.86 -6.30 6.39
C LEU A 227 -13.84 -7.46 6.21
N GLY A 228 -14.24 -8.07 7.33
CA GLY A 228 -15.10 -9.23 7.33
C GLY A 228 -16.59 -8.86 7.22
N TYR A 229 -17.31 -9.64 6.42
CA TYR A 229 -18.73 -9.96 6.65
C TYR A 229 -19.01 -11.35 6.07
N SER A 230 -18.85 -12.44 6.85
CA SER A 230 -19.16 -13.77 6.33
C SER A 230 -20.68 -14.00 6.34
N SER A 231 -21.37 -13.69 5.24
CA SER A 231 -22.82 -13.91 5.09
C SER A 231 -23.24 -15.39 5.19
N ASN A 232 -22.31 -16.34 5.00
CA ASN A 232 -22.58 -17.79 4.96
C ASN A 232 -22.12 -18.58 6.20
N ILE A 233 -21.50 -17.94 7.20
CA ILE A 233 -21.20 -18.58 8.50
C ILE A 233 -22.10 -17.91 9.54
N GLN A 234 -23.36 -18.32 9.61
CA GLN A 234 -24.38 -17.80 10.55
C GLN A 234 -24.12 -18.12 12.04
N GLY A 235 -22.88 -18.41 12.45
CA GLY A 235 -22.55 -18.87 13.80
C GLY A 235 -21.58 -18.01 14.61
N LEU A 236 -20.94 -17.00 14.02
CA LEU A 236 -19.85 -16.24 14.68
C LEU A 236 -20.20 -14.80 15.05
N SER A 237 -21.43 -14.34 14.81
CA SER A 237 -21.80 -12.93 15.07
C SER A 237 -21.89 -12.53 16.55
N SER A 238 -21.60 -13.43 17.50
CA SER A 238 -21.74 -13.18 18.93
C SER A 238 -20.41 -13.02 19.69
N TYR A 239 -19.25 -13.08 19.03
CA TYR A 239 -17.94 -13.05 19.71
C TYR A 239 -17.05 -11.84 19.40
N THR A 240 -17.41 -10.99 18.43
CA THR A 240 -16.60 -9.81 18.07
C THR A 240 -16.96 -8.55 18.85
N ASP A 241 -18.06 -8.51 19.60
CA ASP A 241 -18.44 -7.34 20.40
C ASP A 241 -17.68 -7.23 21.74
N THR A 242 -16.95 -8.27 22.15
CA THR A 242 -16.34 -8.30 23.50
C THR A 242 -14.95 -7.66 23.60
N PHE A 243 -14.33 -7.25 22.48
CA PHE A 243 -13.01 -6.59 22.51
C PHE A 243 -13.06 -5.06 22.39
N SER A 244 -14.25 -4.47 22.17
CA SER A 244 -14.40 -3.02 22.07
C SER A 244 -14.79 -2.34 23.39
N GLU A 245 -15.13 -3.08 24.45
CA GLU A 245 -15.62 -2.49 25.71
C GLU A 245 -14.57 -2.36 26.83
N ASP A 246 -13.36 -2.93 26.68
CA ASP A 246 -12.32 -2.93 27.73
C ASP A 246 -11.16 -1.93 27.49
N LEU A 247 -11.34 -0.93 26.62
CA LEU A 247 -10.41 0.20 26.43
C LEU A 247 -11.06 1.55 26.77
N GLY A 248 -11.73 1.62 27.92
CA GLY A 248 -12.22 2.85 28.55
C GLY A 248 -11.58 3.10 29.91
#